data_AF-A0A0B2W097-F1
#
_entry.id   AF-A0A0B2W097-F1
#
_cell.length_a   1.000
_cell.length_b   1.000
_cell.length_c   1.000
_cell.angle_alpha   90.00
_cell.angle_beta   90.00
_cell.angle_gamma   90.00
#
_symmetry.space_group_name_H-M   'P 1'
#
loop_
_entity.id
_entity.type
_entity.pdbx_description
1 polymer ?
#
loop_
_entity_poly.entity_id
_entity_poly.type
_entity_poly.pdbx_seq_one_letter_code
_entity_poly.pdbx_strand_id
1 'polypeptide(L)'
;MFRHAAFFLLLTVSLSYAQDCKDQADFCHSIVDNNKCSLGAAKRLCRKSCGHCSEPAPPRPEPTADCKDERDDCEAGFYICGEYPQLAKQCKQTCEICGQPERPRPTAGAGCEDEASFCHSVVDKNKCGLSAAKRQCRKSCGHCEAPVPPLPTPTDDCKDERDDCENSFYICGEYPELAPQCKMTCEICGGRPGATKNPVETKDRNVPDEKKRRSMEDG
;
A
#
# COMPACT_ATOMS: atom_id res chain seq x y z
N MET A 1 -50.48 14.47 19.90
CA MET A 1 -50.29 14.56 18.43
C MET A 1 -48.84 14.84 17.99
N PHE A 2 -47.87 15.13 18.88
CA PHE A 2 -46.49 15.47 18.49
C PHE A 2 -45.49 14.28 18.37
N ARG A 3 -45.88 13.03 18.71
CA ARG A 3 -44.96 11.87 18.67
C ARG A 3 -44.67 11.33 17.26
N HIS A 4 -45.50 11.62 16.26
CA HIS A 4 -45.31 11.10 14.91
C HIS A 4 -44.42 12.01 14.03
N ALA A 5 -44.35 13.30 14.32
CA ALA A 5 -43.54 14.24 13.54
C ALA A 5 -42.01 13.99 13.71
N ALA A 6 -41.56 13.63 14.91
CA ALA A 6 -40.15 13.33 15.17
C ALA A 6 -39.69 12.03 14.49
N PHE A 7 -40.58 11.04 14.36
CA PHE A 7 -40.26 9.76 13.71
C PHE A 7 -40.11 9.91 12.19
N PHE A 8 -40.93 10.76 11.56
CA PHE A 8 -40.81 11.07 10.13
C PHE A 8 -39.54 11.87 9.80
N LEU A 9 -39.05 12.73 10.70
CA LEU A 9 -37.79 13.46 10.52
C LEU A 9 -36.55 12.56 10.62
N LEU A 10 -36.53 11.58 11.52
CA LEU A 10 -35.40 10.63 11.62
C LEU A 10 -35.33 9.68 10.41
N LEU A 11 -36.47 9.18 9.93
CA LEU A 11 -36.53 8.27 8.78
C LEU A 11 -36.10 8.93 7.46
N THR A 12 -36.40 10.21 7.26
CA THR A 12 -36.02 10.93 6.04
C THR A 12 -34.53 11.26 5.99
N VAL A 13 -33.90 11.53 7.13
CA VAL A 13 -32.45 11.73 7.23
C VAL A 13 -31.70 10.42 6.96
N SER A 14 -32.20 9.26 7.44
CA SER A 14 -31.54 7.97 7.17
C SER A 14 -31.62 7.52 5.71
N LEU A 15 -32.71 7.83 4.98
CA LEU A 15 -32.83 7.46 3.57
C LEU A 15 -31.97 8.33 2.64
N SER A 16 -31.73 9.60 2.97
CA SER A 16 -30.95 10.49 2.11
C SER A 16 -29.45 10.15 2.08
N TYR A 17 -28.88 9.64 3.19
CA TYR A 17 -27.46 9.26 3.22
C TYR A 17 -27.13 8.02 2.37
N ALA A 18 -28.10 7.14 2.13
CA ALA A 18 -27.88 5.91 1.36
C ALA A 18 -27.82 6.12 -0.16
N GLN A 19 -28.40 7.22 -0.67
CA GLN A 19 -28.54 7.44 -2.13
C GLN A 19 -27.26 7.86 -2.85
N ASP A 20 -26.23 8.34 -2.14
CA ASP A 20 -24.96 8.81 -2.75
C ASP A 20 -23.73 8.01 -2.29
N CYS A 21 -23.91 6.79 -1.78
CA CYS A 21 -22.76 5.97 -1.38
C CYS A 21 -22.07 5.33 -2.59
N LYS A 22 -20.94 5.90 -2.99
CA LYS A 22 -20.05 5.39 -4.01
C LYS A 22 -18.60 5.49 -3.55
N ASP A 23 -17.75 4.70 -4.19
CA ASP A 23 -16.32 4.89 -4.10
C ASP A 23 -15.92 6.10 -4.96
N GLN A 24 -14.98 6.88 -4.46
CA GLN A 24 -14.39 8.05 -5.11
C GLN A 24 -12.97 7.77 -5.61
N ALA A 25 -12.39 6.62 -5.23
CA ALA A 25 -11.14 6.10 -5.76
C ALA A 25 -11.39 4.80 -6.54
N ASP A 26 -10.58 4.54 -7.55
CA ASP A 26 -10.63 3.34 -8.40
C ASP A 26 -9.87 2.14 -7.79
N PHE A 27 -8.91 2.39 -6.92
CA PHE A 27 -8.11 1.37 -6.23
C PHE A 27 -8.75 0.82 -4.93
N CYS A 28 -10.04 1.05 -4.69
CA CYS A 28 -10.69 0.63 -3.44
C CYS A 28 -10.72 -0.89 -3.19
N HIS A 29 -10.63 -1.70 -4.24
CA HIS A 29 -10.45 -3.15 -4.10
C HIS A 29 -9.16 -3.48 -3.32
N SER A 30 -8.04 -2.84 -3.68
CA SER A 30 -6.76 -3.02 -2.99
C SER A 30 -6.81 -2.58 -1.52
N ILE A 31 -7.60 -1.54 -1.21
CA ILE A 31 -7.79 -1.09 0.17
C ILE A 31 -8.50 -2.15 1.01
N VAL A 32 -9.50 -2.82 0.44
CA VAL A 32 -10.21 -3.94 1.08
C VAL A 32 -9.25 -5.12 1.25
N ASP A 33 -8.57 -5.53 0.19
CA ASP A 33 -7.65 -6.68 0.20
C ASP A 33 -6.52 -6.52 1.23
N ASN A 34 -6.03 -5.29 1.41
CA ASN A 34 -4.99 -4.96 2.39
C ASN A 34 -5.52 -4.63 3.79
N ASN A 35 -6.81 -4.84 4.08
CA ASN A 35 -7.45 -4.54 5.37
C ASN A 35 -7.28 -3.08 5.84
N LYS A 36 -7.23 -2.12 4.91
CA LYS A 36 -6.99 -0.69 5.18
C LYS A 36 -8.29 0.12 5.36
N CYS A 37 -9.44 -0.54 5.45
CA CYS A 37 -10.75 0.11 5.59
C CYS A 37 -10.98 0.86 6.91
N SER A 38 -10.08 0.73 7.88
CA SER A 38 -10.12 1.49 9.13
C SER A 38 -9.61 2.93 8.98
N LEU A 39 -8.77 3.20 7.98
CA LEU A 39 -8.20 4.53 7.72
C LEU A 39 -9.30 5.55 7.43
N GLY A 40 -9.17 6.75 7.97
CA GLY A 40 -10.09 7.86 7.71
C GLY A 40 -10.20 8.19 6.22
N ALA A 41 -9.09 8.14 5.47
CA ALA A 41 -9.10 8.32 4.02
C ALA A 41 -9.93 7.23 3.31
N ALA A 42 -9.81 5.96 3.72
CA ALA A 42 -10.62 4.86 3.20
C ALA A 42 -12.11 5.06 3.51
N LYS A 43 -12.43 5.53 4.72
CA LYS A 43 -13.81 5.88 5.14
C LYS A 43 -14.40 7.06 4.39
N ARG A 44 -13.59 7.88 3.70
CA ARG A 44 -14.06 8.97 2.84
C ARG A 44 -14.14 8.56 1.37
N LEU A 45 -13.10 7.88 0.87
CA LEU A 45 -12.90 7.62 -0.56
C LEU A 45 -13.33 6.23 -1.01
N CYS A 46 -13.39 5.24 -0.12
CA CYS A 46 -13.73 3.85 -0.42
C CYS A 46 -14.94 3.37 0.38
N ARG A 47 -15.92 4.26 0.60
CA ARG A 47 -17.08 3.99 1.47
C ARG A 47 -17.87 2.77 1.05
N LYS A 48 -18.12 2.59 -0.24
CA LYS A 48 -18.93 1.48 -0.74
C LYS A 48 -18.15 0.18 -0.62
N SER A 49 -16.91 0.15 -1.10
CA SER A 49 -16.05 -1.02 -1.03
C SER A 49 -15.79 -1.47 0.42
N CYS A 50 -15.60 -0.53 1.34
CA CYS A 50 -15.36 -0.81 2.76
C CYS A 50 -16.63 -0.98 3.60
N GLY A 51 -17.82 -0.88 3.02
CA GLY A 51 -19.08 -1.06 3.76
C GLY A 51 -19.48 0.10 4.69
N HIS A 52 -18.89 1.28 4.54
CA HIS A 52 -19.11 2.47 5.38
C HIS A 52 -20.21 3.41 4.84
N CYS A 53 -21.24 2.85 4.18
CA CYS A 53 -22.34 3.63 3.62
C CYS A 53 -23.37 4.10 4.65
N SER A 54 -23.47 3.40 5.79
CA SER A 54 -24.47 3.68 6.82
C SER A 54 -24.14 4.89 7.69
N GLU A 55 -22.90 5.36 7.65
CA GLU A 55 -22.42 6.49 8.43
C GLU A 55 -21.98 7.63 7.50
N PRO A 56 -22.18 8.90 7.89
CA PRO A 56 -21.59 10.03 7.17
C PRO A 56 -20.07 9.87 7.06
N ALA A 57 -19.50 10.29 5.93
CA ALA A 57 -18.05 10.32 5.78
C ALA A 57 -17.44 11.18 6.90
N PRO A 58 -16.41 10.70 7.61
CA PRO A 58 -15.75 11.52 8.62
C PRO A 58 -15.14 12.77 7.95
N PRO A 59 -15.09 13.93 8.62
CA PRO A 59 -14.41 15.09 8.08
C PRO A 59 -12.91 14.80 7.89
N ARG A 60 -12.27 15.52 6.96
CA ARG A 60 -10.80 15.54 6.89
C ARG A 60 -10.27 16.23 8.15
N PRO A 61 -9.30 15.64 8.87
CA PRO A 61 -8.68 16.31 10.00
C PRO A 61 -8.05 17.64 9.54
N GLU A 62 -8.14 18.68 10.35
CA GLU A 62 -7.41 19.92 10.07
C GLU A 62 -5.91 19.72 10.35
N PRO A 63 -5.01 20.21 9.48
CA PRO A 63 -3.57 20.14 9.73
C PRO A 63 -3.19 20.90 11.00
N THR A 64 -2.31 20.32 11.82
CA THR A 64 -1.70 21.01 12.96
C THR A 64 -0.22 21.28 12.71
N ALA A 65 0.41 22.12 13.53
CA ALA A 65 1.85 22.41 13.40
C ALA A 65 2.70 21.13 13.46
N ASP A 66 2.31 20.17 14.30
CA ASP A 66 3.05 18.92 14.53
C ASP A 66 2.59 17.79 13.59
N CYS A 67 1.36 17.87 13.09
CA CYS A 67 0.72 16.84 12.26
C CYS A 67 0.09 17.45 11.01
N LYS A 68 0.88 17.48 9.94
CA LYS A 68 0.44 17.81 8.59
C LYS A 68 1.09 16.87 7.58
N ASP A 69 0.38 16.59 6.50
CA ASP A 69 1.00 15.99 5.33
C ASP A 69 2.00 16.99 4.69
N GLU A 70 3.11 16.47 4.18
CA GLU A 70 4.12 17.23 3.44
C GLU A 70 3.79 17.32 1.94
N ARG A 71 2.90 16.44 1.45
CA ARG A 71 2.43 16.43 0.07
C ARG A 71 0.92 16.66 0.01
N ASP A 72 0.49 17.39 -1.01
CA ASP A 72 -0.93 17.72 -1.21
C ASP A 72 -1.74 16.53 -1.75
N ASP A 73 -1.08 15.55 -2.38
CA ASP A 73 -1.69 14.38 -3.02
C ASP A 73 -1.84 13.17 -2.08
N CYS A 74 -1.46 13.29 -0.81
CA CYS A 74 -1.52 12.19 0.16
C CYS A 74 -2.91 11.54 0.25
N GLU A 75 -3.97 12.35 0.31
CA GLU A 75 -5.33 11.83 0.43
C GLU A 75 -5.77 11.03 -0.81
N ALA A 76 -5.38 11.46 -2.01
CA ALA A 76 -5.63 10.71 -3.25
C ALA A 76 -4.73 9.47 -3.34
N GLY A 77 -3.52 9.53 -2.79
CA GLY A 77 -2.53 8.46 -2.76
C GLY A 77 -2.59 7.56 -1.52
N PHE A 78 -3.66 7.56 -0.72
CA PHE A 78 -3.66 6.93 0.61
C PHE A 78 -3.43 5.41 0.62
N TYR A 79 -3.49 4.73 -0.54
CA TYR A 79 -3.08 3.33 -0.67
C TYR A 79 -1.63 3.12 -0.19
N ILE A 80 -0.79 4.16 -0.25
CA ILE A 80 0.60 4.11 0.20
C ILE A 80 0.74 3.82 1.71
N CYS A 81 -0.28 4.14 2.50
CA CYS A 81 -0.25 3.99 3.95
C CYS A 81 -0.06 2.52 4.34
N GLY A 82 0.96 2.23 5.14
CA GLY A 82 1.32 0.88 5.59
C GLY A 82 2.14 0.03 4.61
N GLU A 83 2.12 0.37 3.31
CA GLU A 83 2.85 -0.36 2.27
C GLU A 83 4.17 0.33 1.89
N TYR A 84 4.19 1.67 1.93
CA TYR A 84 5.37 2.47 1.60
C TYR A 84 5.72 3.37 2.80
N PRO A 85 6.45 2.88 3.82
CA PRO A 85 6.64 3.60 5.08
C PRO A 85 7.27 4.98 4.90
N GLN A 86 8.18 5.12 3.93
CA GLN A 86 8.83 6.40 3.65
C GLN A 86 7.86 7.44 3.08
N LEU A 87 6.95 7.00 2.21
CA LEU A 87 5.89 7.87 1.69
C LEU A 87 4.82 8.12 2.75
N ALA A 88 4.54 7.13 3.60
CA ALA A 88 3.65 7.30 4.74
C ALA A 88 4.15 8.38 5.72
N LYS A 89 5.47 8.53 5.90
CA LYS A 89 6.05 9.64 6.69
C LYS A 89 5.73 11.02 6.10
N GLN A 90 5.80 11.16 4.78
CA GLN A 90 5.41 12.39 4.08
C GLN A 90 3.89 12.61 4.12
N CYS A 91 3.12 11.56 4.36
CA CYS A 91 1.67 11.57 4.46
C CYS A 91 1.17 11.23 5.88
N LYS A 92 1.87 11.72 6.90
CA LYS A 92 1.66 11.31 8.30
C LYS A 92 0.24 11.56 8.82
N GLN A 93 -0.44 12.60 8.36
CA GLN A 93 -1.80 12.93 8.76
C GLN A 93 -2.79 12.03 8.03
N THR A 94 -2.65 11.89 6.71
CA THR A 94 -3.50 10.98 5.91
C THR A 94 -3.36 9.53 6.34
N CYS A 95 -2.15 9.09 6.67
CA CYS A 95 -1.85 7.74 7.14
C CYS A 95 -2.09 7.54 8.64
N GLU A 96 -2.57 8.55 9.36
CA GLU A 96 -2.92 8.47 10.78
C GLU A 96 -1.74 8.02 11.69
N ILE A 97 -0.51 8.38 11.31
CA ILE A 97 0.71 8.05 12.06
C ILE A 97 1.30 9.24 12.84
N CYS A 98 0.59 10.37 12.89
CA CYS A 98 1.00 11.49 13.72
C CYS A 98 1.10 11.13 15.20
N GLY A 99 2.16 11.57 15.87
CA GLY A 99 2.39 11.29 17.28
C GLY A 99 2.74 9.83 17.59
N GLN A 100 2.79 8.95 16.58
CA GLN A 100 3.40 7.65 16.76
C GLN A 100 4.91 7.86 16.91
N PRO A 101 5.54 7.37 18.00
CA PRO A 101 6.98 7.45 18.14
C PRO A 101 7.61 6.78 16.92
N GLU A 102 8.66 7.39 16.34
CA GLU A 102 9.45 6.69 15.35
C GLU A 102 9.85 5.35 15.95
N ARG A 103 9.44 4.26 15.28
CA ARG A 103 9.72 2.91 15.76
C ARG A 103 11.23 2.85 15.99
N PRO A 104 11.69 2.57 17.23
CA PRO A 104 13.11 2.55 17.53
C PRO A 104 13.80 1.64 16.51
N ARG A 105 14.95 2.07 15.98
CA ARG A 105 15.81 1.14 15.23
C ARG A 105 16.03 -0.07 16.13
N PRO A 106 15.64 -1.27 15.71
CA PRO A 106 15.68 -2.42 16.58
C PRO A 106 17.12 -2.70 17.00
N THR A 107 17.30 -2.84 18.30
CA THR A 107 18.56 -3.26 18.90
C THR A 107 18.78 -4.73 18.54
N ALA A 108 19.95 -5.05 18.00
CA ALA A 108 20.34 -6.43 17.74
C ALA A 108 20.13 -7.30 19.00
N GLY A 109 19.20 -8.27 18.94
CA GLY A 109 18.94 -9.24 20.01
C GLY A 109 17.55 -9.22 20.65
N ALA A 110 16.64 -8.31 20.30
CA ALA A 110 15.30 -8.24 20.88
C ALA A 110 14.24 -9.01 20.06
N GLY A 111 14.08 -10.32 20.35
CA GLY A 111 12.96 -11.13 19.83
C GLY A 111 12.95 -11.36 18.31
N CYS A 112 12.12 -12.29 17.84
CA CYS A 112 11.82 -12.41 16.41
C CYS A 112 10.51 -11.68 16.11
N GLU A 113 10.62 -10.46 15.63
CA GLU A 113 9.49 -9.65 15.20
C GLU A 113 9.80 -9.01 13.85
N ASP A 114 8.74 -8.61 13.14
CA ASP A 114 8.89 -7.83 11.92
C ASP A 114 9.12 -6.36 12.25
N GLU A 115 10.18 -5.80 11.66
CA GLU A 115 10.59 -4.41 11.80
C GLU A 115 9.83 -3.53 10.80
N ALA A 116 9.58 -4.05 9.59
CA ALA A 116 8.80 -3.41 8.55
C ALA A 116 7.29 -3.75 8.65
N SER A 117 6.44 -2.76 8.37
CA SER A 117 4.98 -2.96 8.36
C SER A 117 4.47 -3.70 7.11
N PHE A 118 5.28 -3.74 6.05
CA PHE A 118 4.92 -4.28 4.74
C PHE A 118 5.36 -5.73 4.53
N CYS A 119 5.70 -6.45 5.60
CA CYS A 119 6.23 -7.82 5.49
C CYS A 119 5.25 -8.85 4.93
N HIS A 120 3.94 -8.60 5.02
CA HIS A 120 2.93 -9.39 4.31
C HIS A 120 3.18 -9.38 2.78
N SER A 121 3.38 -8.19 2.21
CA SER A 121 3.67 -7.99 0.79
C SER A 121 5.00 -8.65 0.37
N VAL A 122 5.99 -8.69 1.27
CA VAL A 122 7.27 -9.37 1.05
C VAL A 122 7.08 -10.88 0.95
N VAL A 123 6.24 -11.47 1.79
CA VAL A 123 5.88 -12.89 1.74
C VAL A 123 5.10 -13.19 0.46
N ASP A 124 4.05 -12.41 0.17
CA ASP A 124 3.17 -12.61 -0.99
C ASP A 124 3.94 -12.54 -2.31
N LYS A 125 4.93 -11.65 -2.40
CA LYS A 125 5.79 -11.47 -3.59
C LYS A 125 7.00 -12.40 -3.59
N ASN A 126 7.10 -13.35 -2.66
CA ASN A 126 8.20 -14.31 -2.52
C ASN A 126 9.59 -13.64 -2.43
N LYS A 127 9.68 -12.50 -1.73
CA LYS A 127 10.91 -11.71 -1.56
C LYS A 127 11.69 -12.02 -0.28
N CYS A 128 11.27 -13.04 0.46
CA CYS A 128 11.94 -13.50 1.70
C CYS A 128 13.38 -14.02 1.50
N GLY A 129 13.84 -14.15 0.25
CA GLY A 129 15.23 -14.49 -0.08
C GLY A 129 16.22 -13.33 0.14
N LEU A 130 15.75 -12.08 0.03
CA LEU A 130 16.59 -10.88 0.12
C LEU A 130 17.17 -10.72 1.53
N SER A 131 18.42 -10.28 1.64
CA SER A 131 19.06 -10.02 2.93
C SER A 131 18.34 -8.94 3.73
N ALA A 132 17.83 -7.90 3.07
CA ALA A 132 16.99 -6.89 3.73
C ALA A 132 15.69 -7.48 4.28
N ALA A 133 15.01 -8.38 3.55
CA ALA A 133 13.83 -9.09 4.06
C ALA A 133 14.17 -9.98 5.27
N LYS A 134 15.32 -10.66 5.24
CA LYS A 134 15.83 -11.47 6.35
C LYS A 134 16.21 -10.65 7.59
N ARG A 135 16.39 -9.33 7.45
CA ARG A 135 16.57 -8.41 8.59
C ARG A 135 15.23 -7.83 9.05
N GLN A 136 14.48 -7.25 8.11
CA GLN A 136 13.30 -6.43 8.37
C GLN A 136 12.00 -7.24 8.57
N CYS A 137 11.92 -8.46 8.04
CA CYS A 137 10.69 -9.27 7.98
C CYS A 137 10.90 -10.69 8.51
N ARG A 138 11.69 -10.83 9.58
CA ARG A 138 12.11 -12.14 10.10
C ARG A 138 10.96 -13.04 10.49
N LYS A 139 9.94 -12.51 11.15
CA LYS A 139 8.81 -13.29 11.64
C LYS A 139 7.93 -13.72 10.48
N SER A 140 7.54 -12.78 9.63
CA SER A 140 6.73 -13.04 8.43
C SER A 140 7.42 -14.02 7.47
N CYS A 141 8.74 -13.89 7.28
CA CYS A 141 9.50 -14.76 6.39
C CYS A 141 10.01 -16.07 7.03
N GLY A 142 9.70 -16.34 8.30
CA GLY A 142 10.15 -17.56 8.98
C GLY A 142 11.66 -17.64 9.27
N HIS A 143 12.35 -16.51 9.35
CA HIS A 143 13.80 -16.40 9.59
C HIS A 143 14.15 -16.08 11.06
N CYS A 144 13.29 -16.49 11.99
CA CYS A 144 13.50 -16.29 13.42
C CYS A 144 14.71 -17.04 13.97
N GLU A 145 14.92 -18.27 13.49
CA GLU A 145 16.00 -19.16 13.94
C GLU A 145 17.29 -18.93 13.16
N ALA A 146 17.20 -18.30 11.99
CA ALA A 146 18.34 -17.97 11.17
C ALA A 146 19.14 -16.80 11.78
N PRO A 147 20.48 -16.84 11.70
CA PRO A 147 21.31 -15.68 11.99
C PRO A 147 20.89 -14.49 11.12
N VAL A 148 20.81 -13.30 11.73
CA VAL A 148 20.53 -12.05 11.02
C VAL A 148 21.69 -11.77 10.07
N PRO A 149 21.47 -11.66 8.75
CA PRO A 149 22.53 -11.31 7.82
C PRO A 149 23.13 -9.94 8.19
N PRO A 150 24.46 -9.77 8.17
CA PRO A 150 25.07 -8.47 8.43
C PRO A 150 24.59 -7.44 7.39
N LEU A 151 24.62 -6.15 7.75
CA LEU A 151 24.44 -5.11 6.75
C LEU A 151 25.56 -5.22 5.70
N PRO A 152 25.24 -5.13 4.41
CA PRO A 152 26.25 -5.15 3.37
C PRO A 152 27.15 -3.91 3.54
N THR A 153 28.46 -4.11 3.38
CA THR A 153 29.44 -3.01 3.43
C THR A 153 29.61 -2.45 2.02
N PRO A 154 29.42 -1.13 1.82
CA PRO A 154 29.61 -0.51 0.52
C PRO A 154 31.04 -0.71 -0.02
N THR A 155 31.15 -0.92 -1.32
CA THR A 155 32.41 -0.93 -2.08
C THR A 155 32.30 0.07 -3.24
N ASP A 156 33.42 0.45 -3.85
CA ASP A 156 33.43 1.40 -4.97
C ASP A 156 32.52 0.94 -6.14
N ASP A 157 32.48 -0.37 -6.40
CA ASP A 157 31.68 -0.96 -7.47
C ASP A 157 30.22 -1.27 -7.05
N CYS A 158 29.99 -1.45 -5.76
CA CYS A 158 28.70 -1.86 -5.19
C CYS A 158 28.36 -1.05 -3.94
N LYS A 159 27.57 -0.01 -4.14
CA LYS A 159 26.95 0.81 -3.10
C LYS A 159 25.55 1.21 -3.53
N ASP A 160 24.66 1.40 -2.57
CA ASP A 160 23.38 2.04 -2.82
C ASP A 160 23.60 3.54 -3.09
N GLU A 161 22.82 4.12 -4.01
CA GLU A 161 22.83 5.56 -4.30
C GLU A 161 21.90 6.33 -3.36
N ARG A 162 20.93 5.62 -2.75
CA ARG A 162 20.01 6.17 -1.75
C ARG A 162 20.31 5.60 -0.37
N ASP A 163 20.22 6.45 0.64
CA ASP A 163 20.45 6.06 2.03
C ASP A 163 19.29 5.24 2.64
N ASP A 164 18.13 5.25 1.99
CA ASP A 164 16.91 4.64 2.50
C ASP A 164 16.60 3.26 1.91
N CYS A 165 17.51 2.70 1.11
CA CYS A 165 17.34 1.44 0.40
C CYS A 165 16.96 0.28 1.32
N GLU A 166 17.58 0.17 2.50
CA GLU A 166 17.28 -0.87 3.48
C GLU A 166 15.81 -0.90 3.88
N ASN A 167 15.18 0.28 4.02
CA ASN A 167 13.77 0.42 4.37
C ASN A 167 12.85 0.39 3.13
N SER A 168 13.45 0.57 1.95
CA SER A 168 12.77 0.61 0.65
C SER A 168 13.03 -0.65 -0.18
N PHE A 169 13.49 -1.75 0.43
CA PHE A 169 13.87 -2.97 -0.29
C PHE A 169 12.68 -3.64 -1.03
N TYR A 170 11.44 -3.25 -0.75
CA TYR A 170 10.28 -3.65 -1.53
C TYR A 170 10.44 -3.27 -3.01
N ILE A 171 11.25 -2.25 -3.34
CA ILE A 171 11.49 -1.86 -4.73
C ILE A 171 12.23 -2.93 -5.54
N CYS A 172 12.99 -3.80 -4.85
CA CYS A 172 13.77 -4.84 -5.49
C CYS A 172 12.86 -5.82 -6.23
N GLY A 173 13.03 -5.91 -7.55
CA GLY A 173 12.26 -6.80 -8.44
C GLY A 173 10.87 -6.29 -8.84
N GLU A 174 10.35 -5.23 -8.23
CA GLU A 174 9.04 -4.66 -8.54
C GLU A 174 9.12 -3.36 -9.32
N TYR A 175 10.14 -2.55 -9.03
CA TYR A 175 10.45 -1.33 -9.76
C TYR A 175 11.85 -1.48 -10.36
N PRO A 176 12.00 -2.20 -11.49
CA PRO A 176 13.30 -2.48 -12.11
C PRO A 176 14.07 -1.21 -12.50
N GLU A 177 13.38 -0.09 -12.70
CA GLU A 177 13.96 1.23 -12.93
C GLU A 177 14.51 1.90 -11.67
N LEU A 178 13.99 1.55 -10.49
CA LEU A 178 14.44 2.07 -9.20
C LEU A 178 15.44 1.15 -8.50
N ALA A 179 15.39 -0.16 -8.77
CA ALA A 179 16.30 -1.14 -8.19
C ALA A 179 17.80 -0.82 -8.37
N PRO A 180 18.28 -0.25 -9.51
CA PRO A 180 19.68 0.14 -9.68
C PRO A 180 20.17 1.19 -8.67
N GLN A 181 19.28 2.06 -8.19
CA GLN A 181 19.61 3.05 -7.15
C GLN A 181 19.83 2.39 -5.78
N CYS A 182 19.35 1.16 -5.61
CA CYS A 182 19.53 0.33 -4.43
C CYS A 182 20.25 -0.97 -4.76
N LYS A 183 21.27 -0.92 -5.63
CA LYS A 183 21.91 -2.10 -6.20
C LYS A 183 22.53 -3.07 -5.17
N MET A 184 23.02 -2.55 -4.05
CA MET A 184 23.61 -3.35 -2.98
C MET A 184 22.50 -3.99 -2.14
N THR A 185 21.49 -3.23 -1.73
CA THR A 185 20.32 -3.74 -1.00
C THR A 185 19.52 -4.76 -1.81
N CYS A 186 19.37 -4.53 -3.11
CA CYS A 186 18.67 -5.42 -4.04
C CYS A 186 19.53 -6.61 -4.52
N GLU A 187 20.76 -6.75 -4.01
CA GLU A 187 21.66 -7.86 -4.34
C GLU A 187 21.96 -8.00 -5.85
N ILE A 188 21.94 -6.88 -6.59
CA ILE A 188 22.21 -6.83 -8.03
C ILE A 188 23.63 -6.34 -8.35
N CYS A 189 24.49 -6.27 -7.33
CA CYS A 189 25.91 -5.97 -7.50
C CYS A 189 26.66 -7.14 -8.14
N GLY A 190 27.41 -6.83 -9.20
CA GLY A 190 28.09 -7.81 -10.03
C GLY A 190 27.18 -8.26 -11.16
N GLY A 191 27.51 -7.84 -12.39
CA GLY A 191 26.73 -8.11 -13.60
C GLY A 191 26.54 -9.60 -13.90
N ARG A 192 25.61 -10.24 -13.21
CA ARG A 192 24.96 -11.46 -13.67
C ARG A 192 23.70 -11.05 -14.41
N PRO A 193 23.72 -11.02 -15.76
CA PRO A 193 22.49 -10.90 -16.51
C PRO A 193 21.66 -12.18 -16.27
N GLY A 194 20.56 -12.04 -15.52
CA GLY A 194 19.52 -13.05 -15.43
C GLY A 194 19.65 -14.06 -14.29
N ALA A 195 18.92 -13.81 -13.21
CA ALA A 195 18.22 -14.86 -12.49
C ALA A 195 16.74 -14.82 -12.93
N THR A 196 16.47 -15.61 -13.96
CA THR A 196 15.16 -16.14 -14.40
C THR A 196 14.06 -15.16 -14.79
N LYS A 197 14.04 -14.87 -16.10
CA LYS A 197 12.78 -14.91 -16.85
C LYS A 197 12.12 -16.28 -16.61
N ASN A 198 11.05 -16.33 -15.85
CA ASN A 198 9.95 -17.20 -16.26
C ASN A 198 9.16 -16.37 -17.28
N PRO A 199 9.00 -16.82 -18.53
CA PRO A 199 7.96 -16.28 -19.37
C PRO A 199 6.65 -16.60 -18.67
N VAL A 200 6.01 -15.58 -18.09
CA VAL A 200 4.56 -15.63 -17.98
C VAL A 200 4.09 -15.68 -19.42
N GLU A 201 3.65 -16.86 -19.86
CA GLU A 201 2.76 -16.95 -21.01
C GLU A 201 1.61 -15.99 -20.73
N THR A 202 1.62 -14.86 -21.42
CA THR A 202 0.45 -14.03 -21.63
C THR A 202 -0.56 -14.92 -22.33
N LYS A 203 -1.42 -15.58 -21.54
CA LYS A 203 -2.63 -16.19 -22.05
C LYS A 203 -3.49 -15.05 -22.57
N ASP A 204 -3.48 -14.93 -23.89
CA ASP A 204 -4.21 -13.92 -24.65
C ASP A 204 -5.62 -13.73 -24.11
N ARG A 205 -5.93 -12.46 -23.85
CA ARG A 205 -7.30 -11.97 -23.71
C ARG A 205 -7.97 -12.17 -25.06
N ASN A 206 -8.83 -13.19 -25.15
CA ASN A 206 -9.88 -13.23 -26.15
C ASN A 206 -10.82 -12.02 -25.91
N VAL A 207 -10.61 -10.97 -26.69
CA VAL A 207 -11.60 -9.90 -26.90
C VAL A 207 -12.54 -10.39 -28.01
N PRO A 208 -13.86 -10.50 -27.77
CA PRO A 208 -14.80 -10.82 -28.84
C PRO A 208 -14.95 -9.64 -29.80
N ASP A 209 -14.84 -9.97 -31.09
CA ASP A 209 -14.92 -9.11 -32.26
C ASP A 209 -16.34 -8.51 -32.41
N GLU A 210 -16.50 -7.24 -32.03
CA GLU A 210 -17.73 -6.47 -32.28
C GLU A 210 -17.63 -5.74 -33.62
N LYS A 211 -17.77 -6.47 -34.73
CA LYS A 211 -17.92 -5.85 -36.05
C LYS A 211 -18.78 -6.65 -37.02
N LYS A 212 -20.08 -6.79 -36.72
CA LYS A 212 -21.08 -7.04 -37.78
C LYS A 212 -22.52 -6.72 -37.36
N ARG A 213 -22.94 -5.46 -37.49
CA ARG A 213 -24.37 -5.08 -37.65
C ARG A 213 -24.50 -3.66 -38.21
N ARG A 214 -24.28 -3.53 -39.51
CA ARG A 214 -24.91 -2.52 -40.39
C ARG A 214 -24.87 -3.10 -41.80
N SER A 215 -26.06 -3.38 -42.32
CA SER A 215 -26.45 -3.64 -43.72
C SER A 215 -27.61 -4.64 -43.71
N MET A 216 -28.81 -4.13 -43.42
CA MET A 216 -30.09 -4.68 -43.90
C MET A 216 -31.18 -3.64 -43.57
N GLU A 217 -31.12 -2.52 -44.28
CA GLU A 217 -32.30 -1.79 -44.75
C GLU A 217 -32.07 -1.58 -46.26
N ASP A 218 -33.15 -1.65 -47.03
CA ASP A 218 -33.25 -1.70 -48.50
C ASP A 218 -33.16 -3.10 -49.14
N GLY A 219 -34.35 -3.69 -49.38
CA GLY A 219 -34.57 -4.90 -50.19
C GLY A 219 -35.83 -5.66 -49.80
#